data_AF-A0A3B3WQR1-F1
#
_entry.id   AF-A0A3B3WQR1-F1
#
_cell.length_a   1.000
_cell.length_b   1.000
_cell.length_c   1.000
_cell.angle_alpha   90.00
_cell.angle_beta   90.00
_cell.angle_gamma   90.00
#
_symmetry.space_group_name_H-M   'P 1'
#
loop_
_entity.id
_entity.type
_entity.pdbx_description
1 polymer ?
#
loop_
_entity_poly.entity_id
_entity_poly.type
_entity_poly.pdbx_seq_one_letter_code
_entity_poly.pdbx_strand_id
1 'polypeptide(L)'
;MPAATSDTSKITDYDAATAFLGEWGPFQRRVVFLLCLSFIPNGLTALSVVFLADTPDHRCALPAHLNLSAAWRNSSIPLEEDANRDGALVPSKCSRYKVENLLNYSERGLLPGADVNLSNVPKEGCLDGWEFDHSVYTSTIVSEWDLVCDQSWKKPLTTSLFFGGILAGSFVSGQLSDRFGRKMVMFGTIGLQVVTTLIQIFSSSWIMFVVLYFLLAVEQISNYVVAFVLGMSVPVCTTIPQTDLNLM
;
A
#
# COMPACT_ATOMS: atom_id res chain seq x y z
N MET A 1 -13.62 -43.09 -28.48
CA MET A 1 -13.07 -42.00 -27.65
C MET A 1 -12.36 -42.59 -26.44
N PRO A 2 -11.02 -42.76 -26.47
CA PRO A 2 -10.24 -43.02 -25.26
C PRO A 2 -9.37 -41.80 -24.94
N ALA A 3 -9.73 -41.05 -23.91
CA ALA A 3 -8.96 -39.90 -23.40
C ALA A 3 -8.86 -39.95 -21.87
N ALA A 4 -8.80 -41.15 -21.29
CA ALA A 4 -8.79 -41.35 -19.83
C ALA A 4 -7.57 -42.15 -19.32
N THR A 5 -6.65 -42.56 -20.20
CA THR A 5 -5.49 -43.39 -19.81
C THR A 5 -4.20 -42.59 -19.61
N SER A 6 -4.09 -41.39 -20.20
CA SER A 6 -2.92 -40.50 -20.10
C SER A 6 -2.78 -39.83 -18.72
N ASP A 7 -3.89 -39.42 -18.12
CA ASP A 7 -3.85 -38.67 -16.86
C ASP A 7 -3.60 -39.59 -15.68
N THR A 8 -4.19 -40.79 -15.68
CA THR A 8 -3.97 -41.79 -14.62
C THR A 8 -2.52 -42.26 -14.60
N SER A 9 -1.88 -42.50 -15.76
CA SER A 9 -0.47 -42.92 -15.79
C SER A 9 0.48 -41.83 -15.28
N LYS A 10 0.18 -40.55 -15.56
CA LYS A 10 0.97 -39.43 -15.05
C LYS A 10 0.82 -39.28 -13.54
N ILE A 11 -0.40 -39.39 -13.00
CA ILE A 11 -0.64 -39.29 -11.55
C ILE A 11 0.12 -40.39 -10.80
N THR A 12 0.12 -41.63 -11.29
CA THR A 12 0.87 -42.73 -10.66
C THR A 12 2.39 -42.53 -10.70
N ASP A 13 2.92 -41.92 -11.76
CA ASP A 13 4.35 -41.56 -11.86
C ASP A 13 4.73 -40.46 -10.86
N TYR A 14 3.88 -39.44 -10.67
CA TYR A 14 4.10 -38.38 -9.69
C TYR A 14 3.98 -38.88 -8.25
N ASP A 15 2.99 -39.71 -7.94
CA ASP A 15 2.80 -40.29 -6.60
C ASP A 15 3.95 -41.25 -6.26
N ALA A 16 4.44 -42.03 -7.22
CA ALA A 16 5.62 -42.87 -7.03
C ALA A 16 6.92 -42.05 -6.85
N ALA A 17 7.08 -40.96 -7.62
CA ALA A 17 8.22 -40.05 -7.48
C ALA A 17 8.22 -39.28 -6.15
N THR A 18 7.04 -39.06 -5.56
CA THR A 18 6.88 -38.33 -4.29
C THR A 18 6.73 -39.26 -3.07
N ALA A 19 6.62 -40.57 -3.26
CA ALA A 19 6.49 -41.55 -2.18
C ALA A 19 7.64 -41.50 -1.15
N PHE A 20 8.84 -41.04 -1.55
CA PHE A 20 9.97 -40.82 -0.65
C PHE A 20 9.75 -39.67 0.36
N LEU A 21 8.86 -38.72 0.05
CA LEU A 21 8.53 -37.59 0.93
C LEU A 21 7.68 -38.00 2.15
N GLY A 22 7.27 -39.27 2.21
CA GLY A 22 6.53 -39.91 3.31
C GLY A 22 5.19 -39.26 3.65
N GLU A 23 4.45 -39.91 4.55
CA GLU A 23 3.08 -39.47 4.87
C GLU A 23 3.05 -38.22 5.76
N TRP A 24 2.00 -37.42 5.57
CA TRP A 24 1.75 -36.17 6.30
C TRP A 24 1.57 -36.41 7.80
N GLY A 25 2.65 -36.25 8.58
CA GLY A 25 2.65 -36.44 10.02
C GLY A 25 2.02 -35.27 10.80
N PRO A 26 1.56 -35.49 12.05
CA PRO A 26 0.99 -34.44 12.90
C PRO A 26 1.97 -33.31 13.23
N PHE A 27 3.28 -33.62 13.30
CA PHE A 27 4.34 -32.61 13.48
C PHE A 27 4.49 -31.71 12.26
N GLN A 28 4.56 -32.28 11.05
CA GLN A 28 4.64 -31.53 9.80
C GLN A 28 3.42 -30.61 9.66
N ARG A 29 2.20 -31.13 9.91
CA ARG A 29 0.97 -30.34 9.87
C ARG A 29 0.98 -29.17 10.85
N ARG A 30 1.53 -29.36 12.06
CA ARG A 30 1.66 -28.30 13.07
C ARG A 30 2.65 -27.22 12.62
N VAL A 31 3.80 -27.60 12.04
CA VAL A 31 4.80 -26.64 11.55
C VAL A 31 4.26 -25.84 10.36
N VAL A 32 3.65 -26.50 9.38
CA VAL A 32 3.02 -25.83 8.24
C VAL A 32 1.93 -24.87 8.70
N PHE A 33 1.08 -25.29 9.64
CA PHE A 33 0.06 -24.41 10.22
C PHE A 33 0.67 -23.17 10.89
N LEU A 34 1.75 -23.32 11.66
CA LEU A 34 2.44 -22.18 12.29
C LEU A 34 3.08 -21.25 11.26
N LEU A 35 3.65 -21.79 10.18
CA LEU A 35 4.17 -21.00 9.07
C LEU A 35 3.03 -20.22 8.40
N CYS A 36 1.90 -20.86 8.10
CA CYS A 36 0.72 -20.19 7.56
C CYS A 36 0.19 -19.10 8.50
N LEU A 37 0.19 -19.34 9.82
CA LEU A 37 -0.23 -18.35 10.81
C LEU A 37 0.66 -17.11 10.78
N SER A 38 1.97 -17.26 10.55
CA SER A 38 2.90 -16.13 10.41
C SER A 38 2.70 -15.29 9.15
N PHE A 39 2.01 -15.81 8.14
CA PHE A 39 1.68 -15.06 6.92
C PHE A 39 0.52 -14.09 7.10
N ILE A 40 -0.41 -14.39 8.00
CA ILE A 40 -1.64 -13.60 8.16
C ILE A 40 -1.32 -12.12 8.50
N PRO A 41 -0.43 -11.81 9.48
CA PRO A 41 -0.08 -10.42 9.79
C PRO A 41 0.58 -9.68 8.62
N ASN A 42 1.42 -10.38 7.85
CA ASN A 42 2.09 -9.84 6.68
C ASN A 42 1.07 -9.42 5.61
N GLY A 43 0.13 -10.31 5.29
CA GLY A 43 -0.97 -10.04 4.35
C GLY A 43 -1.88 -8.91 4.81
N LEU A 44 -2.27 -8.87 6.09
CA LEU A 44 -3.08 -7.79 6.64
C LEU A 44 -2.38 -6.43 6.54
N THR A 45 -1.08 -6.39 6.85
CA THR A 45 -0.29 -5.16 6.73
C THR A 45 -0.23 -4.69 5.28
N ALA A 46 0.00 -5.59 4.32
CA ALA A 46 0.04 -5.25 2.89
C ALA A 46 -1.32 -4.73 2.38
N LEU A 47 -2.43 -5.35 2.80
CA LEU A 47 -3.79 -4.92 2.42
C LEU A 47 -4.18 -3.58 3.06
N SER A 48 -3.78 -3.35 4.32
CA SER A 48 -4.13 -2.12 5.05
C SER A 48 -3.64 -0.84 4.35
N VAL A 49 -2.51 -0.92 3.63
CA VAL A 49 -1.93 0.22 2.92
C VAL A 49 -2.81 0.71 1.78
N VAL A 50 -3.57 -0.17 1.14
CA VAL A 50 -4.49 0.23 0.06
C VAL A 50 -5.53 1.23 0.59
N PHE A 51 -6.00 1.03 1.82
CA PHE A 51 -6.95 1.92 2.47
C PHE A 51 -6.26 3.17 3.04
N LEU A 52 -5.08 3.01 3.65
CA LEU A 52 -4.33 4.12 4.24
C LEU A 52 -3.77 5.10 3.18
N ALA A 53 -3.48 4.62 1.97
CA ALA A 53 -2.94 5.43 0.87
C ALA A 53 -4.01 5.86 -0.14
N ASP A 54 -5.28 5.69 0.20
CA ASP A 54 -6.37 6.17 -0.64
C ASP A 54 -6.39 7.70 -0.67
N THR A 55 -6.78 8.23 -1.82
CA THR A 55 -6.93 9.68 -2.05
C THR A 55 -8.40 10.03 -1.88
N PRO A 56 -8.82 10.53 -0.69
CA PRO A 56 -10.18 10.99 -0.52
C PRO A 56 -10.47 12.18 -1.45
N ASP A 57 -11.75 12.39 -1.74
CA ASP A 57 -12.17 13.58 -2.45
C ASP A 57 -11.78 14.81 -1.64
N HIS A 58 -11.24 15.82 -2.34
CA HIS A 58 -10.65 16.99 -1.74
C HIS A 58 -10.96 18.23 -2.55
N ARG A 59 -10.94 19.36 -1.85
CA ARG A 59 -11.09 20.70 -2.41
C ARG A 59 -10.10 21.65 -1.76
N CYS A 60 -9.80 22.77 -2.41
CA CYS A 60 -9.00 23.81 -1.76
C CYS A 60 -9.68 24.28 -0.48
N ALA A 61 -8.93 24.40 0.61
CA ALA A 61 -9.44 25.03 1.81
C ALA A 61 -9.64 26.54 1.59
N LEU A 62 -10.70 27.09 2.18
CA LEU A 62 -10.94 28.53 2.26
C LEU A 62 -10.67 28.99 3.70
N PRO A 63 -9.94 30.10 3.89
CA PRO A 63 -9.68 30.59 5.23
C PRO A 63 -10.98 31.00 5.94
N ALA A 64 -11.18 30.52 7.17
CA ALA A 64 -12.41 30.76 7.93
C ALA A 64 -12.66 32.25 8.26
N HIS A 65 -11.62 33.09 8.22
CA HIS A 65 -11.70 34.53 8.49
C HIS A 65 -12.26 35.34 7.31
N LEU A 66 -12.52 34.72 6.15
CA LEU A 66 -13.07 35.43 5.01
C LEU A 66 -14.59 35.61 5.10
N ASN A 67 -15.03 36.87 5.04
CA ASN A 67 -16.43 37.28 4.93
C ASN A 67 -16.93 37.20 3.48
N LEU A 68 -16.88 36.00 2.89
CA LEU A 68 -17.44 35.72 1.56
C LEU A 68 -18.95 35.49 1.64
N SER A 69 -19.68 35.99 0.64
CA SER A 69 -21.08 35.62 0.45
C SER A 69 -21.23 34.11 0.20
N ALA A 70 -22.35 33.52 0.60
CA ALA A 70 -22.61 32.09 0.41
C ALA A 70 -22.52 31.66 -1.06
N ALA A 71 -22.89 32.56 -1.99
CA ALA A 71 -22.78 32.33 -3.42
C ALA A 71 -21.32 32.17 -3.86
N TRP A 72 -20.42 33.09 -3.47
CA TRP A 72 -19.00 32.99 -3.79
C TRP A 72 -18.29 31.84 -3.08
N ARG A 73 -18.76 31.45 -1.88
CA ARG A 73 -18.22 30.27 -1.19
C ARG A 73 -18.51 28.98 -1.97
N ASN A 74 -19.72 28.81 -2.49
CA ASN A 74 -20.12 27.63 -3.27
C ASN A 74 -19.49 27.59 -4.67
N SER A 75 -19.20 28.77 -5.26
CA SER A 75 -18.61 28.91 -6.60
C SER A 75 -17.12 29.26 -6.60
N SER A 76 -16.44 29.02 -5.49
CA SER A 76 -15.01 29.36 -5.30
C SER A 76 -14.06 28.48 -6.12
N ILE A 77 -14.54 27.28 -6.51
CA ILE A 77 -13.77 26.29 -7.24
C ILE A 77 -14.24 26.29 -8.71
N PRO A 78 -13.32 26.45 -9.69
CA PRO A 78 -13.68 26.39 -11.10
C PRO A 78 -14.16 24.99 -11.47
N LEU A 79 -15.19 24.94 -12.32
CA LEU A 79 -15.62 23.70 -12.96
C LEU A 79 -14.74 23.46 -14.19
N GLU A 80 -14.21 22.26 -14.32
CA GLU A 80 -13.42 21.82 -15.47
C GLU A 80 -14.15 20.67 -16.15
N GLU A 81 -14.09 20.63 -17.48
CA GLU A 81 -14.68 19.51 -18.24
C GLU A 81 -13.82 18.27 -18.00
N ASP A 82 -14.46 17.21 -17.52
CA ASP A 82 -13.80 15.94 -17.28
C ASP A 82 -13.53 15.25 -18.63
N ALA A 83 -12.25 15.20 -19.02
CA ALA A 83 -11.80 14.52 -20.23
C ALA A 83 -12.14 13.01 -20.23
N ASN A 84 -12.41 12.41 -19.06
CA ASN A 84 -12.72 10.99 -18.93
C ASN A 84 -14.23 10.69 -18.82
N ARG A 85 -15.11 11.69 -18.67
CA ARG A 85 -16.56 11.49 -18.48
C ARG A 85 -17.39 12.42 -19.37
N ASP A 86 -17.41 12.16 -20.68
CA ASP A 86 -18.35 12.77 -21.65
C ASP A 86 -18.56 14.30 -21.49
N GLY A 87 -17.48 15.04 -21.15
CA GLY A 87 -17.54 16.50 -20.98
C GLY A 87 -18.35 16.98 -19.76
N ALA A 88 -18.61 16.11 -18.77
CA ALA A 88 -19.26 16.52 -17.54
C ALA A 88 -18.41 17.58 -16.80
N LEU A 89 -19.06 18.65 -16.35
CA LEU A 89 -18.42 19.70 -15.57
C LEU A 89 -18.21 19.20 -14.13
N VAL A 90 -16.96 18.99 -13.75
CA VAL A 90 -16.55 18.54 -12.41
C VAL A 90 -15.76 19.65 -11.73
N PRO A 91 -15.94 19.89 -10.42
CA PRO A 91 -15.10 20.85 -9.70
C PRO A 91 -13.62 20.48 -9.79
N SER A 92 -12.78 21.47 -10.11
CA SER A 92 -11.33 21.30 -10.17
C SER A 92 -10.79 20.91 -8.80
N LYS A 93 -10.03 19.82 -8.76
CA LYS A 93 -9.44 19.32 -7.52
C LYS A 93 -8.17 20.05 -7.12
N CYS A 94 -7.54 20.82 -8.02
CA CYS A 94 -6.21 21.38 -7.80
C CYS A 94 -6.09 22.89 -7.93
N SER A 95 -7.18 23.57 -8.32
CA SER A 95 -7.17 25.01 -8.54
C SER A 95 -8.41 25.65 -7.92
N ARG A 96 -8.25 26.91 -7.50
CA ARG A 96 -9.35 27.79 -7.08
C ARG A 96 -9.24 29.15 -7.75
N TYR A 97 -10.30 29.93 -7.70
CA TYR A 97 -10.21 31.34 -8.09
C TYR A 97 -9.40 32.15 -7.07
N LYS A 98 -8.71 33.19 -7.55
CA LYS A 98 -7.95 34.10 -6.69
C LYS A 98 -8.83 34.71 -5.60
N VAL A 99 -8.50 34.42 -4.35
CA VAL A 99 -9.30 34.79 -3.18
C VAL A 99 -9.51 36.30 -3.04
N GLU A 100 -8.49 37.11 -3.36
CA GLU A 100 -8.57 38.58 -3.35
C GLU A 100 -9.67 39.13 -4.27
N ASN A 101 -9.83 38.52 -5.44
CA ASN A 101 -10.87 38.93 -6.39
C ASN A 101 -12.26 38.54 -5.92
N LEU A 102 -12.39 37.34 -5.33
CA LEU A 102 -13.64 36.87 -4.76
C LEU A 102 -14.14 37.81 -3.65
N LEU A 103 -13.23 38.30 -2.81
CA LEU A 103 -13.54 39.29 -1.78
C LEU A 103 -14.04 40.61 -2.37
N ASN A 104 -13.32 41.18 -3.34
CA ASN A 104 -13.72 42.43 -3.99
C ASN A 104 -15.09 42.31 -4.70
N TYR A 105 -15.38 41.17 -5.33
CA TYR A 105 -16.70 40.93 -5.93
C TYR A 105 -17.79 40.75 -4.88
N SER A 106 -17.51 40.05 -3.78
CA SER A 106 -18.42 39.84 -2.66
C SER A 106 -18.76 41.16 -1.95
N GLU A 107 -17.77 42.03 -1.72
CA GLU A 107 -17.95 43.35 -1.12
C GLU A 107 -18.82 44.27 -1.99
N ARG A 108 -18.72 44.13 -3.31
CA ARG A 108 -19.57 44.85 -4.28
C ARG A 108 -20.96 44.24 -4.44
N GLY A 109 -21.24 43.10 -3.79
CA GLY A 109 -22.52 42.41 -3.90
C GLY A 109 -22.78 41.76 -5.26
N LEU A 110 -21.74 41.54 -6.07
CA LEU A 110 -21.85 40.92 -7.39
C LEU A 110 -22.07 39.41 -7.25
N LEU A 111 -22.98 38.85 -8.05
CA LEU A 111 -23.30 37.43 -8.02
C LEU A 111 -22.47 36.63 -9.04
N PRO A 112 -21.97 35.43 -8.67
CA PRO A 112 -21.23 34.56 -9.58
C PRO A 112 -22.14 34.09 -10.73
N GLY A 113 -21.68 34.21 -11.97
CA GLY A 113 -22.38 33.75 -13.18
C GLY A 113 -23.46 34.70 -13.70
N ALA A 114 -23.99 35.59 -12.88
CA ALA A 114 -24.92 36.64 -13.30
C ALA A 114 -24.18 37.93 -13.63
N ASP A 115 -23.42 38.47 -12.67
CA ASP A 115 -22.71 39.75 -12.83
C ASP A 115 -21.23 39.56 -13.20
N VAL A 116 -20.65 38.41 -12.84
CA VAL A 116 -19.26 38.07 -13.11
C VAL A 116 -19.17 36.75 -13.87
N ASN A 117 -18.57 36.80 -15.06
CA ASN A 117 -18.27 35.61 -15.85
C ASN A 117 -17.10 34.82 -15.22
N LEU A 118 -17.41 33.65 -14.66
CA LEU A 118 -16.45 32.78 -13.96
C LEU A 118 -15.25 32.37 -14.84
N SER A 119 -15.43 32.25 -16.15
CA SER A 119 -14.36 31.89 -17.08
C SER A 119 -13.24 32.94 -17.16
N ASN A 120 -13.55 34.20 -16.84
CA ASN A 120 -12.59 35.31 -16.90
C ASN A 120 -11.87 35.56 -15.56
N VAL A 121 -12.28 34.86 -14.50
CA VAL A 121 -11.68 35.04 -13.17
C VAL A 121 -10.35 34.29 -13.14
N PRO A 122 -9.24 34.94 -12.75
CA PRO A 122 -7.94 34.28 -12.70
C PRO A 122 -7.93 33.16 -11.64
N LYS A 123 -7.31 32.05 -12.01
CA LYS A 123 -7.11 30.87 -11.16
C LYS A 123 -5.78 30.96 -10.41
N GLU A 124 -5.71 30.29 -9.26
CA GLU A 124 -4.50 30.05 -8.46
C GLU A 124 -4.51 28.61 -7.91
N GLY A 125 -3.33 28.11 -7.51
CA GLY A 125 -3.22 26.86 -6.76
C GLY A 125 -3.77 27.01 -5.33
N CYS A 126 -4.05 25.90 -4.65
CA CYS A 126 -4.52 25.94 -3.28
C CYS A 126 -3.34 26.24 -2.32
N LEU A 127 -3.21 27.50 -1.91
CA LEU A 127 -2.15 27.96 -1.01
C LEU A 127 -2.48 27.76 0.47
N ASP A 128 -3.77 27.77 0.83
CA ASP A 128 -4.25 27.70 2.21
C ASP A 128 -4.52 26.26 2.69
N GLY A 129 -3.98 25.27 1.97
CA GLY A 129 -4.19 23.84 2.25
C GLY A 129 -5.45 23.26 1.61
N TRP A 130 -5.86 22.11 2.14
CA TRP A 130 -6.88 21.24 1.55
C TRP A 130 -7.95 20.89 2.56
N GLU A 131 -9.18 20.78 2.07
CA GLU A 131 -10.30 20.23 2.83
C GLU A 131 -10.67 18.88 2.20
N PHE A 132 -10.48 17.81 2.96
CA PHE A 132 -10.76 16.44 2.54
C PHE A 132 -12.15 16.01 3.01
N ASP A 133 -12.83 15.19 2.20
CA ASP A 133 -14.06 14.53 2.62
C ASP A 133 -13.73 13.37 3.57
N HIS A 134 -14.26 13.46 4.79
CA HIS A 134 -14.08 12.47 5.85
C HIS A 134 -15.27 11.49 5.97
N SER A 135 -16.17 11.46 4.99
CA SER A 135 -17.34 10.58 4.99
C SER A 135 -16.98 9.09 4.99
N VAL A 136 -15.91 8.71 4.28
CA VAL A 136 -15.43 7.32 4.17
C VAL A 136 -14.24 7.04 5.09
N TYR A 137 -13.27 7.96 5.14
CA TYR A 137 -12.04 7.78 5.91
C TYR A 137 -11.81 8.96 6.86
N THR A 138 -11.53 8.67 8.13
CA THR A 138 -11.20 9.73 9.11
C THR A 138 -9.87 10.38 8.79
N SER A 139 -8.84 9.61 8.45
CA SER A 139 -7.52 10.13 8.07
C SER A 139 -6.82 9.10 7.19
N THR A 140 -6.13 9.59 6.16
CA THR A 140 -5.27 8.80 5.28
C THR A 140 -3.88 9.43 5.22
N ILE A 141 -2.89 8.65 4.81
CA ILE A 141 -1.51 9.11 4.53
C ILE A 141 -1.52 10.32 3.58
N VAL A 142 -2.49 10.36 2.67
CA VAL A 142 -2.66 11.44 1.72
C VAL A 142 -3.23 12.70 2.37
N SER A 143 -4.27 12.55 3.20
CA SER A 143 -4.91 13.68 3.87
C SER A 143 -4.07 14.28 5.00
N GLU A 144 -3.20 13.48 5.62
CA GLU A 144 -2.39 13.93 6.76
C GLU A 144 -1.14 14.72 6.35
N TRP A 145 -0.59 14.43 5.17
CA TRP A 145 0.59 15.13 4.62
C TRP A 145 0.31 15.89 3.32
N ASP A 146 -0.96 16.16 3.01
CA ASP A 146 -1.39 16.93 1.83
C ASP A 146 -0.73 16.46 0.52
N LEU A 147 -0.73 15.14 0.28
CA LEU A 147 -0.01 14.52 -0.85
C LEU A 147 -0.79 14.59 -2.17
N VAL A 148 -1.41 15.73 -2.44
CA VAL A 148 -2.27 15.98 -3.62
C VAL A 148 -1.65 17.03 -4.55
N CYS A 149 -2.14 17.08 -5.79
CA CYS A 149 -1.78 18.09 -6.80
C CYS A 149 -0.26 18.22 -7.01
N ASP A 150 0.38 19.33 -6.58
CA ASP A 150 1.82 19.53 -6.73
C ASP A 150 2.66 18.44 -6.04
N GLN A 151 2.12 17.83 -4.99
CA GLN A 151 2.77 16.75 -4.23
C GLN A 151 2.29 15.35 -4.65
N SER A 152 1.46 15.24 -5.69
CA SER A 152 0.89 13.96 -6.16
C SER A 152 1.96 12.92 -6.56
N TRP A 153 3.15 13.36 -6.97
CA TRP A 153 4.27 12.49 -7.34
C TRP A 153 4.81 11.66 -6.16
N LYS A 154 4.57 12.08 -4.91
CA LYS A 154 5.02 11.33 -3.72
C LYS A 154 4.27 10.02 -3.52
N LYS A 155 3.00 9.94 -3.96
CA LYS A 155 2.20 8.71 -3.88
C LYS A 155 2.81 7.56 -4.72
N PRO A 156 3.04 7.71 -6.04
CA PRO A 156 3.67 6.66 -6.84
C PRO A 156 5.13 6.41 -6.45
N LEU A 157 5.86 7.43 -5.94
CA LEU A 157 7.19 7.23 -5.40
C LEU A 157 7.17 6.29 -4.17
N THR A 158 6.23 6.48 -3.25
CA THR A 158 6.07 5.64 -2.05
C THR A 158 5.84 4.17 -2.45
N THR A 159 4.97 3.92 -3.42
CA THR A 159 4.73 2.58 -3.97
C THR A 159 5.98 2.01 -4.65
N SER A 160 6.70 2.82 -5.43
CA SER A 160 7.92 2.39 -6.12
C SER A 160 9.01 2.00 -5.12
N LEU A 161 9.19 2.78 -4.05
CA LEU A 161 10.14 2.48 -2.98
C LEU A 161 9.75 1.20 -2.24
N PHE A 162 8.46 0.96 -1.99
CA PHE A 162 8.00 -0.29 -1.40
C PHE A 162 8.41 -1.52 -2.23
N PHE A 163 8.18 -1.49 -3.55
CA PHE A 163 8.64 -2.56 -4.44
C PHE A 163 10.17 -2.64 -4.51
N GLY A 164 10.87 -1.50 -4.46
CA GLY A 164 12.32 -1.47 -4.31
C GLY A 164 12.80 -2.19 -3.04
N GLY A 165 12.07 -2.04 -1.93
CA GLY A 165 12.31 -2.75 -0.68
C GLY A 165 12.08 -4.25 -0.80
N ILE A 166 11.03 -4.68 -1.49
CA ILE A 166 10.79 -6.11 -1.80
C ILE A 166 11.95 -6.71 -2.61
N LEU A 167 12.45 -5.98 -3.62
CA LEU A 167 13.59 -6.43 -4.42
C LEU A 167 14.86 -6.54 -3.57
N ALA A 168 15.17 -5.52 -2.77
CA ALA A 168 16.32 -5.52 -1.88
C ALA A 168 16.23 -6.65 -0.83
N GLY A 169 15.05 -6.84 -0.24
CA GLY A 169 14.82 -7.88 0.76
C GLY A 169 14.97 -9.29 0.22
N SER A 170 14.59 -9.53 -1.04
CA SER A 170 14.82 -10.82 -1.68
C SER A 170 16.31 -11.19 -1.71
N PHE A 171 17.16 -10.23 -2.09
CA PHE A 171 18.61 -10.42 -2.11
C PHE A 171 19.20 -10.62 -0.71
N VAL A 172 18.80 -9.76 0.24
CA VAL A 172 19.28 -9.78 1.63
C VAL A 172 18.86 -11.06 2.35
N SER A 173 17.62 -11.52 2.15
CA SER A 173 17.07 -12.72 2.80
C SER A 173 17.85 -13.98 2.45
N GLY A 174 18.30 -14.12 1.19
CA GLY A 174 19.05 -15.29 0.74
C GLY A 174 20.38 -15.38 1.47
N GLN A 175 21.14 -14.28 1.45
CA GLN A 175 22.45 -14.21 2.09
C GLN A 175 22.37 -14.41 3.61
N LEU A 176 21.39 -13.80 4.27
CA LEU A 176 21.19 -13.96 5.71
C LEU A 176 20.76 -15.38 6.08
N SER A 177 19.81 -15.95 5.34
CA SER A 177 19.29 -17.32 5.54
C SER A 177 20.41 -18.35 5.50
N ASP A 178 21.32 -18.20 4.53
CA ASP A 178 22.38 -19.18 4.29
C ASP A 178 23.50 -19.08 5.34
N ARG A 179 23.73 -17.89 5.91
CA ARG A 179 24.79 -17.67 6.92
C ARG A 179 24.36 -17.90 8.36
N PHE A 180 23.18 -17.43 8.76
CA PHE A 180 22.71 -17.45 10.15
C PHE A 180 21.69 -18.56 10.44
N GLY A 181 21.26 -19.27 9.40
CA GLY A 181 20.27 -20.33 9.49
C GLY A 181 18.84 -19.79 9.39
N ARG A 182 18.02 -20.51 8.60
CA ARG A 182 16.64 -20.12 8.24
C ARG A 182 15.74 -19.80 9.44
N LYS A 183 15.78 -20.60 10.52
CA LYS A 183 14.92 -20.38 11.70
C LYS A 183 15.26 -19.09 12.46
N MET A 184 16.54 -18.80 12.67
CA MET A 184 16.95 -17.61 13.41
C MET A 184 16.62 -16.34 12.63
N VAL A 185 16.83 -16.36 11.31
CA VAL A 185 16.46 -15.24 10.43
C VAL A 185 14.96 -14.98 10.48
N MET A 186 14.11 -16.02 10.43
CA MET A 186 12.66 -15.86 10.51
C MET A 186 12.20 -15.16 11.80
N PHE A 187 12.65 -15.63 12.97
CA PHE A 187 12.27 -14.98 14.23
C PHE A 187 12.87 -13.57 14.37
N GLY A 188 14.08 -13.36 13.84
CA GLY A 188 14.73 -12.06 13.82
C GLY A 188 13.99 -11.03 12.97
N THR A 189 13.57 -11.39 11.75
CA THR A 189 12.82 -10.47 10.87
C THR A 189 11.43 -10.19 11.40
N ILE A 190 10.75 -11.17 12.02
CA ILE A 190 9.45 -10.95 12.69
C ILE A 190 9.62 -9.97 13.87
N GLY A 191 10.64 -10.16 14.70
CA GLY A 191 10.91 -9.26 15.82
C GLY A 191 11.22 -7.83 15.36
N LEU A 192 12.06 -7.70 14.32
CA LEU A 192 12.38 -6.42 13.73
C LEU A 192 11.14 -5.75 13.12
N GLN A 193 10.30 -6.51 12.42
CA GLN A 193 9.04 -6.04 11.84
C GLN A 193 8.09 -5.46 12.90
N VAL A 194 7.97 -6.08 14.06
CA VAL A 194 7.17 -5.54 15.16
C VAL A 194 7.75 -4.20 15.64
N VAL A 195 9.06 -4.08 15.78
CA VAL A 195 9.70 -2.83 16.21
C VAL A 195 9.53 -1.74 15.15
N THR A 196 9.78 -2.04 13.88
CA THR A 196 9.68 -1.08 12.77
C THR A 196 8.24 -0.59 12.60
N THR A 197 7.24 -1.48 12.69
CA THR A 197 5.81 -1.08 12.62
C THR A 197 5.41 -0.20 13.80
N LEU A 198 5.85 -0.50 15.02
CA LEU A 198 5.57 0.35 16.18
C LEU A 198 6.16 1.76 16.00
N ILE A 199 7.37 1.87 15.45
CA ILE A 199 7.99 3.17 15.15
C ILE A 199 7.21 3.89 14.04
N GLN A 200 6.71 3.16 13.04
CA GLN A 200 5.94 3.74 11.93
C GLN A 200 4.62 4.36 12.39
N ILE A 201 3.97 3.82 13.42
CA ILE A 201 2.74 4.41 13.99
C ILE A 201 2.98 5.83 14.51
N PHE A 202 4.16 6.11 15.06
CA PHE A 202 4.54 7.45 15.55
C PHE A 202 5.10 8.35 14.45
N SER A 203 4.86 8.03 13.17
CA SER A 203 5.44 8.80 12.09
C SER A 203 4.78 10.16 11.90
N SER A 204 5.58 11.22 12.09
CA SER A 204 5.14 12.61 11.93
C SER A 204 5.48 13.22 10.56
N SER A 205 6.32 12.54 9.78
CA SER A 205 6.80 13.02 8.48
C SER A 205 6.70 11.92 7.43
N TRP A 206 6.28 12.31 6.22
CA TRP A 206 6.25 11.44 5.06
C TRP A 206 7.60 10.76 4.78
N ILE A 207 8.73 11.45 4.98
CA ILE A 207 10.07 10.86 4.74
C ILE A 207 10.32 9.71 5.72
N MET A 208 10.00 9.92 7.00
CA MET A 208 10.17 8.90 8.01
C MET A 208 9.24 7.71 7.75
N PHE A 209 7.99 7.98 7.38
CA PHE A 209 7.04 6.96 6.98
C PHE A 209 7.57 6.10 5.83
N VAL A 210 8.07 6.73 4.75
CA VAL A 210 8.56 6.03 3.55
C VAL A 210 9.81 5.19 3.84
N VAL A 211 10.74 5.67 4.66
CA VAL A 211 11.94 4.90 5.05
C VAL A 211 11.55 3.67 5.86
N LEU A 212 10.67 3.83 6.86
CA LEU A 212 10.18 2.70 7.64
C LEU A 212 9.36 1.74 6.78
N TYR A 213 8.57 2.27 5.83
CA TYR A 213 7.79 1.46 4.91
C TYR A 213 8.66 0.64 3.96
N PHE A 214 9.80 1.18 3.52
CA PHE A 214 10.81 0.43 2.78
C PHE A 214 11.41 -0.71 3.61
N LEU A 215 11.75 -0.46 4.88
CA LEU A 215 12.28 -1.49 5.79
C LEU A 215 11.26 -2.60 6.05
N LEU A 216 10.00 -2.24 6.27
CA LEU A 216 8.91 -3.22 6.41
C LEU A 216 8.78 -4.09 5.15
N ALA A 217 8.92 -3.52 3.97
CA ALA A 217 8.87 -4.27 2.71
C ALA A 217 10.01 -5.30 2.61
N VAL A 218 11.22 -4.93 3.04
CA VAL A 218 12.41 -5.81 3.11
C VAL A 218 12.16 -6.98 4.08
N GLU A 219 11.58 -6.71 5.24
CA GLU A 219 11.31 -7.71 6.28
C GLU A 219 10.18 -8.67 5.86
N GLN A 220 9.11 -8.13 5.28
CA GLN A 220 7.96 -8.89 4.76
C GLN A 220 8.38 -9.94 3.74
N ILE A 221 9.13 -9.55 2.71
CA ILE A 221 9.60 -10.49 1.68
C ILE A 221 10.57 -11.51 2.26
N SER A 222 11.43 -11.10 3.20
CA SER A 222 12.37 -12.01 3.86
C SER A 222 11.63 -13.10 4.63
N ASN A 223 10.58 -12.73 5.37
CA ASN A 223 9.75 -13.68 6.09
C ASN A 223 9.00 -14.61 5.13
N TYR A 224 8.43 -14.08 4.05
CA TYR A 224 7.77 -14.86 3.00
C TYR A 224 8.69 -15.92 2.39
N VAL A 225 9.89 -15.53 1.94
CA VAL A 225 10.84 -16.42 1.27
C VAL A 225 11.34 -17.51 2.23
N VAL A 226 11.73 -17.13 3.45
CA VAL A 226 12.24 -18.10 4.43
C VAL A 226 11.16 -19.09 4.83
N ALA A 227 9.94 -18.63 5.09
CA ALA A 227 8.84 -19.50 5.48
C ALA A 227 8.39 -20.42 4.32
N PHE A 228 8.41 -19.95 3.07
CA PHE A 228 8.16 -20.78 1.89
C PHE A 228 9.19 -21.92 1.78
N VAL A 229 10.48 -21.62 1.89
CA VAL A 229 11.53 -22.65 1.82
C VAL A 229 11.45 -23.61 3.01
N LEU A 230 11.18 -23.11 4.22
CA LEU A 230 10.98 -23.96 5.39
C LEU A 230 9.80 -24.92 5.16
N GLY A 231 8.68 -24.42 4.64
CA GLY A 231 7.50 -25.23 4.31
C GLY A 231 7.81 -26.38 3.35
N MET A 232 8.61 -26.13 2.30
CA MET A 232 9.03 -27.16 1.35
C MET A 232 10.06 -28.14 1.93
N SER A 233 10.94 -27.68 2.83
CA SER A 233 12.00 -28.51 3.42
C SER A 233 11.50 -29.46 4.52
N VAL A 234 10.39 -29.12 5.18
CA VAL A 234 9.85 -29.89 6.32
C VAL A 234 9.46 -31.33 5.93
N PRO A 235 8.74 -31.59 4.82
CA PRO A 235 8.45 -32.96 4.38
C PRO A 235 9.72 -33.78 4.14
N VAL A 236 10.72 -33.19 3.46
CA VAL A 236 11.98 -33.86 3.05
C VAL A 236 12.84 -34.26 4.25
N CYS A 237 13.02 -33.36 5.23
CA CYS A 237 13.93 -33.62 6.35
C CYS A 237 13.39 -34.62 7.38
N THR A 238 12.08 -34.84 7.43
CA THR A 238 11.48 -35.82 8.36
C THR A 238 11.46 -37.24 7.82
N THR A 239 11.70 -37.44 6.52
CA THR A 239 11.64 -38.78 5.90
C THR A 239 12.99 -39.37 5.58
N ILE A 240 14.06 -38.57 5.55
CA ILE A 240 15.42 -39.08 5.51
C ILE A 240 15.76 -39.59 6.92
N PRO A 241 15.89 -40.91 7.12
CA PRO A 241 16.33 -41.44 8.40
C PRO A 241 17.77 -40.99 8.64
N GLN A 242 18.11 -40.63 9.87
CA GLN A 242 19.44 -40.17 10.31
C GLN A 242 20.60 -41.14 9.96
N THR A 243 20.32 -42.33 9.43
CA THR A 243 21.29 -43.36 9.07
C THR A 243 22.05 -43.08 7.77
N ASP A 244 21.55 -42.25 6.86
CA ASP A 244 22.25 -41.92 5.60
C ASP A 244 23.19 -40.70 5.71
N LEU A 245 23.20 -39.99 6.85
CA LEU A 245 24.08 -38.82 7.06
C LEU A 245 25.49 -39.19 7.55
N ASN A 246 25.74 -40.45 7.91
CA ASN A 246 27.07 -40.95 8.34
C ASN A 246 27.84 -41.67 7.20
N LEU A 247 27.34 -41.60 5.96
CA LEU A 247 27.95 -42.21 4.78
C LEU A 247 28.38 -41.19 3.70
N MET A 248 28.43 -39.90 4.05
CA MET A 248 29.15 -38.86 3.29
C MET A 248 30.29 -38.26 4.10
#